data_AF-A0A6N8S604-F1
#
_entry.id   AF-A0A6N8S604-F1
#
_cell.length_a   1.000
_cell.length_b   1.000
_cell.length_c   1.000
_cell.angle_alpha   90.00
_cell.angle_beta   90.00
_cell.angle_gamma   90.00
#
_symmetry.space_group_name_H-M   'P 1'
#
loop_
_entity.id
_entity.type
_entity.pdbx_description
1 polymer ?
#
loop_
_entity_poly.entity_id
_entity_poly.type
_entity_poly.pdbx_seq_one_letter_code
_entity_poly.pdbx_strand_id
1 'polypeptide(L)' 'MSAVNERIEMVYQSAHWQAQGVLIQACEECWSADQIAQAAREWHRTRELLALSKRWREKVRPAGFR' A
#
# COMPACT_ATOMS: atom_id res chain seq x y z
N MET A 1 -14.11 13.05 -10.53
CA MET A 1 -12.76 12.87 -9.93
C MET A 1 -12.74 11.91 -8.73
N SER A 2 -13.80 11.77 -7.90
CA SER A 2 -13.72 10.88 -6.72
C SER A 2 -13.57 9.39 -7.05
N ALA A 3 -14.33 8.87 -8.03
CA ALA A 3 -14.28 7.46 -8.41
C ALA A 3 -12.89 6.97 -8.88
N VAL A 4 -12.12 7.84 -9.54
CA VAL A 4 -10.74 7.52 -9.97
C VAL A 4 -9.83 7.36 -8.76
N ASN A 5 -9.93 8.25 -7.78
CA ASN A 5 -9.08 8.21 -6.60
C ASN A 5 -9.47 7.10 -5.62
N GLU A 6 -10.76 6.77 -5.50
CA GLU A 6 -11.23 5.58 -4.79
C GLU A 6 -10.66 4.31 -5.42
N ARG A 7 -10.65 4.23 -6.76
CA ARG A 7 -10.04 3.11 -7.49
C ARG A 7 -8.53 3.05 -7.30
N ILE A 8 -7.83 4.19 -7.31
CA ILE A 8 -6.39 4.27 -7.03
C ILE A 8 -6.09 3.75 -5.62
N GLU A 9 -6.89 4.12 -4.62
CA GLU A 9 -6.69 3.59 -3.28
C GLU A 9 -6.91 2.08 -3.20
N MET A 10 -7.95 1.54 -3.85
CA MET A 10 -8.16 0.09 -3.90
C MET A 10 -6.97 -0.62 -4.55
N VAL A 11 -6.38 -0.04 -5.60
CA VAL A 11 -5.17 -0.56 -6.24
C VAL A 11 -3.99 -0.54 -5.26
N TYR A 12 -3.75 0.55 -4.54
CA TYR A 12 -2.66 0.61 -3.56
C TYR A 12 -2.90 -0.30 -2.35
N GLN A 13 -4.15 -0.49 -1.94
CA GLN A 13 -4.51 -1.44 -0.88
C GLN A 13 -4.20 -2.89 -1.30
N SER A 14 -4.57 -3.25 -2.53
CA SER A 14 -4.25 -4.57 -3.11
C SER A 14 -2.74 -4.77 -3.24
N ALA A 15 -2.02 -3.79 -3.78
CA ALA A 15 -0.57 -3.84 -3.92
C ALA A 15 0.15 -3.98 -2.57
N HIS A 16 -0.33 -3.28 -1.54
CA HIS A 16 0.20 -3.39 -0.17
C HIS A 16 0.05 -4.81 0.39
N TRP A 17 -1.12 -5.43 0.21
CA TRP A 17 -1.34 -6.81 0.65
C TRP A 17 -0.48 -7.82 -0.10
N GLN A 18 -0.34 -7.67 -1.42
CA GLN A 18 0.52 -8.55 -2.21
C GLN A 18 1.99 -8.43 -1.77
N ALA A 19 2.50 -7.21 -1.61
CA ALA A 19 3.88 -6.98 -1.18
C ALA A 19 4.12 -7.51 0.26
N GLN A 20 3.13 -7.38 1.15
CA GLN A 20 3.19 -7.97 2.48
C GLN A 20 3.26 -9.50 2.43
N GLY A 21 2.43 -10.14 1.61
CA GLY A 21 2.46 -11.59 1.41
C GLY A 21 3.81 -12.08 0.90
N VAL A 22 4.38 -11.41 -0.11
CA VAL A 22 5.72 -11.75 -0.64
C VAL A 22 6.80 -11.58 0.42
N LEU A 23 6.75 -10.53 1.24
CA LEU A 23 7.73 -10.36 2.32
C LEU A 23 7.63 -11.48 3.37
N ILE A 24 6.41 -11.85 3.77
CA ILE A 24 6.19 -12.97 4.71
C ILE A 24 6.76 -14.25 4.10
N GLN A 25 6.39 -14.57 2.86
CA GLN A 25 6.87 -15.76 2.16
C GLN A 25 8.41 -15.78 2.04
N ALA A 26 9.02 -14.65 1.67
CA ALA A 26 10.48 -14.56 1.55
C ALA A 26 11.19 -14.83 2.88
N CYS A 27 10.61 -14.39 4.01
CA CYS A 27 11.11 -14.69 5.34
C CYS A 27 10.89 -16.16 5.75
N GLU A 28 9.70 -16.72 5.49
CA GLU A 28 9.33 -18.08 5.88
C GLU A 28 10.08 -19.15 5.07
N GLU A 29 10.31 -18.90 3.78
CA GLU A 29 11.04 -19.80 2.89
C GLU A 29 12.56 -19.58 2.91
N CYS A 30 13.06 -18.72 3.80
CA CYS A 30 14.48 -18.41 3.94
C CYS A 30 15.13 -18.01 2.60
N TRP A 31 14.50 -17.13 1.83
CA TRP A 31 15.08 -16.55 0.63
C TRP A 31 16.40 -15.84 0.94
N SER A 32 17.16 -15.45 -0.08
CA SER A 32 18.42 -14.75 0.15
C SER A 32 18.20 -13.41 0.88
N ALA A 33 19.19 -12.98 1.66
CA ALA A 33 19.11 -11.70 2.39
C ALA A 33 18.81 -10.52 1.46
N ASP A 34 19.36 -10.52 0.24
CA ASP A 34 19.09 -9.49 -0.78
C ASP A 34 17.63 -9.51 -1.25
N GLN A 35 17.05 -10.70 -1.43
CA GLN A 35 15.66 -10.86 -1.82
C GLN A 35 14.71 -10.41 -0.70
N ILE A 36 15.01 -10.75 0.55
CA ILE A 36 14.25 -10.28 1.73
C ILE A 36 14.34 -8.76 1.83
N ALA A 37 15.53 -8.19 1.68
CA ALA A 37 15.72 -6.74 1.72
C ALA A 37 14.96 -6.04 0.59
N GLN A 38 14.91 -6.62 -0.61
CA GLN A 38 14.11 -6.09 -1.72
C GLN A 38 12.61 -6.18 -1.44
N ALA A 39 12.11 -7.31 -0.94
CA ALA A 39 10.70 -7.47 -0.57
C ALA A 39 10.29 -6.46 0.52
N ALA A 40 11.15 -6.22 1.50
CA ALA A 40 10.91 -5.23 2.55
C ALA A 40 10.82 -3.79 2.00
N ARG A 41 11.68 -3.43 1.04
CA ARG A 41 11.62 -2.12 0.36
C ARG A 41 10.32 -1.94 -0.41
N GLU A 42 9.89 -2.96 -1.16
CA GLU A 42 8.64 -2.88 -1.93
C GLU A 42 7.39 -2.83 -1.04
N TRP A 43 7.37 -3.59 0.05
CA TRP A 43 6.32 -3.48 1.06
C TRP A 43 6.27 -2.08 1.67
N HIS A 44 7.43 -1.50 2.01
CA HIS A 44 7.50 -0.15 2.55
C HIS A 44 6.96 0.89 1.53
N ARG A 45 7.41 0.81 0.28
CA ARG A 45 6.97 1.71 -0.79
C ARG A 45 5.46 1.67 -1.01
N THR A 46 4.87 0.48 -1.09
CA THR A 46 3.42 0.32 -1.27
C THR A 46 2.62 0.84 -0.07
N ARG A 47 3.17 0.71 1.14
CA ARG A 47 2.59 1.30 2.37
C ARG A 47 2.55 2.84 2.30
N GLU A 48 3.60 3.48 1.79
CA GLU A 48 3.64 4.93 1.63
C GLU A 48 2.63 5.44 0.59
N LEU A 49 2.51 4.73 -0.55
CA LEU A 49 1.52 5.07 -1.59
C LEU A 49 0.08 4.96 -1.07
N LEU A 50 -0.22 3.91 -0.31
CA LEU A 50 -1.52 3.75 0.34
C LEU A 50 -1.80 4.85 1.38
N ALA A 51 -0.80 5.25 2.16
CA ALA A 51 -0.94 6.36 3.10
C ALA A 51 -1.23 7.68 2.37
N LEU A 52 -0.57 7.92 1.24
CA LEU A 52 -0.79 9.10 0.42
C LEU A 52 -2.22 9.16 -0.15
N SER A 53 -2.75 8.04 -0.66
CA SER A 53 -4.11 8.00 -1.19
C SER A 53 -5.17 8.24 -0.10
N LYS A 54 -4.94 7.70 1.11
CA LYS A 54 -5.82 7.91 2.27
C LYS A 54 -5.86 9.38 2.70
N ARG A 55 -4.71 10.05 2.74
CA ARG A 55 -4.62 11.50 3.03
C ARG A 55 -5.38 12.34 2.01
N TRP A 56 -5.35 11.96 0.73
CA TRP A 56 -6.18 12.63 -0.27
C TRP A 56 -7.67 12.47 0.08
N ARG A 57 -8.13 11.25 0.41
CA ARG A 57 -9.52 11.02 0.78
C ARG A 57 -9.95 11.89 1.96
N GLU A 58 -9.10 12.03 2.98
CA GLU A 58 -9.39 12.89 4.13
C GLU A 58 -9.54 14.36 3.74
N LYS A 59 -8.71 14.87 2.81
CA LYS A 59 -8.79 16.26 2.32
C LYS A 59 -10.03 16.55 1.50
N VAL A 60 -10.49 15.58 0.70
CA VAL A 60 -11.64 15.78 -0.20
C VAL A 60 -12.96 15.28 0.37
N ARG A 61 -12.92 14.54 1.49
CA ARG A 61 -14.13 14.15 2.21
C ARG A 61 -14.86 15.44 2.57
N PRO A 62 -16.13 15.62 2.15
CA PRO A 62 -16.88 16.80 2.50
C PRO A 62 -16.82 16.97 4.01
N ALA A 63 -16.31 18.12 4.48
CA ALA A 63 -16.51 18.54 5.85
C ALA A 63 -18.02 18.58 6.01
N GLY A 64 -18.58 17.59 6.71
CA GLY A 64 -20.02 17.43 6.79
C GLY A 64 -20.64 18.74 7.29
N PHE A 65 -21.64 19.19 6.54
CA PHE A 65 -22.82 19.86 7.09
C PHE A 65 -23.00 19.45 8.56
N ARG A 66 -22.69 20.37 9.47
CA ARG A 66 -23.19 20.37 10.84
C ARG A 66 -24.14 21.54 10.96
#